data_AF-A0A2N4YRN0-F1
#
_entry.id   AF-A0A2N4YRN0-F1
#
_cell.length_a   1.000
_cell.length_b   1.000
_cell.length_c   1.000
_cell.angle_alpha   90.00
_cell.angle_beta   90.00
_cell.angle_gamma   90.00
#
_symmetry.space_group_name_H-M   'P 1'
#
loop_
_entity.id
_entity.type
_entity.pdbx_description
1 polymer ?
#
loop_
_entity_poly.entity_id
_entity_poly.type
_entity_poly.pdbx_seq_one_letter_code
_entity_poly.pdbx_strand_id
1 'polypeptide(L)'
;WHSIVDHTDADLLAEATLWAATSPAGENEAFNVNNGDIWRWCELWPRIAQWFELECAPPVRLSFHQLFNDYRAVWRELAGERLVEADILRLSDGQFADFVFGWQYDMFGDGSKLRRAGFQRMQATDEMFFSLFSQLRTARVIP
;
A
#
# COMPACT_ATOMS: atom_id res chain seq x y z
N TRP A 1 -1.89 -4.35 13.92
CA TRP A 1 -0.73 -3.73 14.61
C TRP A 1 0.47 -4.66 14.65
N HIS A 2 0.40 -5.78 15.37
CA HIS A 2 1.53 -6.73 15.42
C HIS A 2 1.53 -7.76 14.29
N SER A 3 0.46 -7.90 13.50
CA SER A 3 0.38 -8.83 12.37
C SER A 3 1.46 -8.54 11.32
N ILE A 4 2.07 -9.60 10.77
CA ILE A 4 2.99 -9.55 9.63
C ILE A 4 2.18 -9.49 8.34
N VAL A 5 2.57 -8.59 7.44
CA VAL A 5 1.94 -8.39 6.14
C VAL A 5 3.01 -8.24 5.06
N ASP A 6 2.83 -8.91 3.92
CA ASP A 6 3.57 -8.61 2.70
C ASP A 6 2.83 -7.60 1.83
N HIS A 7 3.57 -6.92 0.96
CA HIS A 7 3.03 -5.91 0.06
C HIS A 7 3.49 -6.21 -1.36
N THR A 8 2.77 -5.66 -2.33
CA THR A 8 3.08 -5.79 -3.74
C THR A 8 3.03 -4.42 -4.38
N ASP A 9 4.20 -3.93 -4.77
CA ASP A 9 4.37 -2.74 -5.59
C ASP A 9 3.74 -2.96 -6.97
N ALA A 10 3.09 -1.91 -7.50
CA ALA A 10 2.37 -1.99 -8.76
C ALA A 10 3.31 -2.16 -9.96
N ASP A 11 4.47 -1.50 -9.95
CA ASP A 11 5.46 -1.63 -11.02
C ASP A 11 6.12 -3.01 -10.97
N LEU A 12 6.46 -3.51 -9.79
CA LEU A 12 6.95 -4.88 -9.60
C LEU A 12 5.94 -5.92 -10.09
N LEU A 13 4.65 -5.73 -9.81
CA LEU A 13 3.58 -6.60 -10.32
C LEU A 13 3.48 -6.55 -11.83
N ALA A 14 3.58 -5.37 -12.44
CA ALA A 14 3.58 -5.21 -13.88
C ALA A 14 4.80 -5.89 -14.53
N GLU A 15 6.00 -5.71 -13.96
CA GLU A 15 7.23 -6.39 -14.40
C GLU A 15 7.10 -7.92 -14.29
N ALA A 16 6.57 -8.42 -13.17
CA ALA A 16 6.34 -9.87 -12.97
C ALA A 16 5.33 -10.44 -13.97
N THR A 17 4.27 -9.67 -14.28
CA THR A 17 3.25 -10.06 -15.26
C THR A 17 3.84 -10.12 -16.67
N LEU A 18 4.64 -9.13 -17.06
CA LEU A 18 5.35 -9.11 -18.34
C LEU A 18 6.34 -10.28 -18.44
N TRP A 19 7.09 -10.53 -17.36
CA TRP A 19 8.00 -11.68 -17.28
C TRP A 19 7.26 -13.00 -17.48
N ALA A 20 6.15 -13.22 -16.77
CA ALA A 20 5.36 -14.44 -16.89
C ALA A 20 4.79 -14.64 -18.30
N ALA A 21 4.44 -13.54 -18.99
CA ALA A 21 3.93 -13.59 -20.36
C ALA A 21 5.01 -13.86 -21.43
N THR A 22 6.29 -13.64 -21.11
CA THR A 22 7.38 -13.69 -22.11
C THR A 22 8.45 -14.75 -21.81
N SER A 23 8.47 -15.28 -20.59
CA SER A 23 9.38 -16.34 -20.17
C SER A 23 8.77 -17.73 -20.38
N PRO A 24 9.49 -18.69 -20.97
CA PRO A 24 9.04 -20.09 -21.01
C PRO A 24 8.78 -20.68 -19.62
N ALA A 25 9.49 -20.21 -18.58
CA ALA A 25 9.28 -20.65 -17.20
C ALA A 25 8.00 -20.09 -16.56
N GLY A 26 7.35 -19.12 -17.21
CA GLY A 26 6.07 -18.55 -16.78
C GLY A 26 4.85 -19.25 -17.37
N GLU A 27 5.03 -20.11 -18.37
CA GLU A 27 3.93 -20.73 -19.11
C GLU A 27 3.14 -21.71 -18.22
N ASN A 28 1.81 -21.55 -18.17
CA ASN A 28 0.89 -22.42 -17.41
C ASN A 28 1.21 -22.53 -15.90
N GLU A 29 1.82 -21.51 -15.32
CA GLU A 29 2.20 -21.48 -13.90
C GLU A 29 1.45 -20.37 -13.14
N ALA A 30 1.06 -20.68 -11.91
CA ALA A 30 0.55 -19.68 -10.96
C ALA A 30 1.66 -19.25 -10.01
N PHE A 31 1.83 -17.94 -9.81
CA PHE A 31 2.84 -17.35 -8.92
C PHE A 31 2.21 -16.33 -7.97
N ASN A 32 2.69 -16.31 -6.73
CA ASN A 32 2.51 -15.15 -5.85
C ASN A 32 3.55 -14.10 -6.22
N VAL A 33 3.16 -12.83 -6.20
CA VAL A 33 4.05 -11.69 -6.42
C VAL A 33 4.02 -10.81 -5.19
N ASN A 34 5.17 -10.64 -4.55
CA ASN A 34 5.37 -9.74 -3.43
C ASN A 34 6.74 -9.06 -3.51
N ASN A 35 6.87 -7.98 -2.75
CA ASN A 35 8.02 -7.11 -2.68
C ASN A 35 9.33 -7.84 -2.31
N GLY A 36 9.20 -8.91 -1.51
CA GLY A 36 10.32 -9.74 -1.06
C GLY A 36 10.77 -9.46 0.37
N ASP A 37 10.26 -8.39 0.97
CA ASP A 37 10.31 -8.13 2.40
C ASP A 37 8.95 -8.36 3.06
N ILE A 38 8.93 -8.35 4.40
CA ILE A 38 7.72 -8.49 5.22
C ILE A 38 7.77 -7.48 6.36
N TRP A 39 6.61 -6.97 6.74
CA TRP A 39 6.51 -5.88 7.72
C TRP A 39 5.45 -6.18 8.77
N ARG A 40 5.70 -5.77 10.01
CA ARG A 40 4.61 -5.51 10.94
C ARG A 40 4.12 -4.07 10.79
N TRP A 41 2.83 -3.86 10.93
CA TRP A 41 2.27 -2.49 10.96
C TRP A 41 2.91 -1.64 12.05
N CYS A 42 3.29 -2.22 13.19
CA CYS A 42 3.98 -1.52 14.27
C CYS A 42 5.35 -0.96 13.91
N GLU A 43 6.00 -1.51 12.89
CA GLU A 43 7.32 -1.09 12.40
C GLU A 43 7.18 -0.12 11.21
N LEU A 44 6.20 -0.37 10.34
CA LEU A 44 5.98 0.41 9.12
C LEU A 44 5.22 1.72 9.38
N TRP A 45 4.20 1.71 10.24
CA TRP A 45 3.35 2.88 10.49
C TRP A 45 4.10 4.10 11.04
N PRO A 46 5.06 3.96 11.99
CA PRO A 46 5.88 5.10 12.43
C PRO A 46 6.68 5.74 11.29
N ARG A 47 7.11 4.96 10.29
CA ARG A 47 7.85 5.46 9.11
C ARG A 47 6.93 6.23 8.17
N ILE A 48 5.71 5.70 7.95
CA ILE A 48 4.66 6.41 7.20
C ILE A 48 4.35 7.75 7.88
N ALA A 49 4.11 7.76 9.20
CA ALA A 49 3.84 8.98 9.95
C ALA A 49 4.98 10.00 9.84
N GLN A 50 6.24 9.54 9.97
CA GLN A 50 7.42 10.40 9.84
C GLN A 50 7.54 11.03 8.44
N TRP A 51 7.21 10.29 7.37
CA TRP A 51 7.22 10.83 6.01
C TRP A 51 6.22 11.98 5.82
N PHE A 52 5.09 11.92 6.52
CA PHE A 52 4.09 13.00 6.59
C PHE A 52 4.41 14.07 7.64
N GLU A 53 5.57 14.01 8.31
CA GLU A 53 5.97 14.91 9.39
C GLU A 53 4.99 14.91 10.58
N LEU A 54 4.39 13.74 10.86
CA LEU A 54 3.44 13.54 11.95
C LEU A 54 4.03 12.67 13.07
N GLU A 55 3.62 12.96 14.30
CA GLU A 55 3.89 12.06 15.43
C GLU A 55 3.01 10.80 15.35
N CYS A 56 3.60 9.63 15.59
CA CYS A 56 2.86 8.38 15.61
C CYS A 56 2.16 8.19 16.96
N ALA A 57 0.83 8.19 16.97
CA ALA A 57 0.02 7.85 18.14
C ALA A 57 -0.02 6.33 18.40
N PRO A 58 -0.35 5.89 19.64
CA PRO A 58 -0.66 4.49 19.92
C PRO A 58 -1.81 3.95 19.04
N PRO A 59 -1.84 2.64 18.74
CA PRO A 59 -2.87 2.07 17.88
C PRO A 59 -4.25 2.14 18.56
N VAL A 60 -5.24 2.64 17.83
CA VAL A 60 -6.65 2.68 18.22
C VAL A 60 -7.49 1.94 17.19
N ARG A 61 -8.56 1.27 17.64
CA ARG A 61 -9.52 0.63 16.73
C ARG A 61 -10.58 1.66 16.35
N LEU A 62 -10.46 2.21 15.15
CA LEU A 62 -11.42 3.13 14.54
C LEU A 62 -11.81 2.57 13.18
N SER A 63 -13.02 2.90 12.72
CA SER A 63 -13.41 2.61 11.34
C SER A 63 -12.91 3.72 10.42
N PHE A 64 -12.09 3.38 9.45
CA PHE A 64 -11.66 4.29 8.38
C PHE A 64 -12.85 4.76 7.56
N HIS A 65 -13.86 3.91 7.33
CA HIS A 65 -15.09 4.33 6.67
C HIS A 65 -15.79 5.45 7.43
N GLN A 66 -15.96 5.30 8.75
CA GLN A 66 -16.56 6.35 9.57
C GLN A 66 -15.67 7.61 9.59
N LEU A 67 -14.36 7.46 9.77
CA LEU A 67 -13.42 8.59 9.78
C LEU A 67 -13.47 9.39 8.46
N PHE A 68 -13.48 8.72 7.31
CA PHE A 68 -13.50 9.43 6.02
C PHE A 68 -14.82 10.17 5.79
N ASN A 69 -15.93 9.66 6.33
CA ASN A 69 -17.20 10.40 6.35
C ASN A 69 -17.13 11.60 7.29
N ASP A 70 -16.64 11.41 8.52
CA ASP A 70 -16.57 12.46 9.55
C ASP A 70 -15.64 13.62 9.14
N TYR A 71 -14.51 13.30 8.51
CA TYR A 71 -13.51 14.26 8.06
C TYR A 71 -13.72 14.75 6.62
N ARG A 72 -14.79 14.35 5.94
CA ARG A 72 -15.07 14.73 4.55
C ARG A 72 -15.09 16.26 4.34
N ALA A 73 -15.69 16.99 5.29
CA ALA A 73 -15.73 18.45 5.24
C ALA A 73 -14.33 19.07 5.42
N VAL A 74 -13.55 18.55 6.37
CA VAL A 74 -12.17 18.98 6.62
C VAL A 74 -11.28 18.73 5.40
N TRP A 75 -11.43 17.58 4.73
CA TRP A 75 -10.72 17.29 3.49
C TRP A 75 -11.07 18.28 2.38
N ARG A 76 -12.35 18.65 2.22
CA ARG A 76 -12.76 19.66 1.20
C ARG A 76 -12.05 21.00 1.41
N GLU A 77 -11.96 21.45 2.65
CA GLU A 77 -11.26 22.69 3.00
C GLU A 77 -9.75 22.58 2.74
N LEU A 78 -9.13 21.45 3.11
CA LEU A 78 -7.72 21.19 2.89
C LEU A 78 -7.38 21.05 1.40
N ALA A 79 -8.22 20.36 0.63
CA ALA A 79 -8.07 20.20 -0.81
C ALA A 79 -8.18 21.53 -1.54
N GLY A 80 -9.22 22.32 -1.24
CA GLY A 80 -9.49 23.60 -1.91
C GLY A 80 -9.41 23.47 -3.44
N GLU A 81 -8.72 24.41 -4.09
CA GLU A 81 -8.40 24.36 -5.53
C GLU A 81 -7.02 23.73 -5.81
N ARG A 82 -6.34 23.22 -4.78
CA ARG A 82 -4.95 22.76 -4.86
C ARG A 82 -4.84 21.30 -5.26
N LEU A 83 -5.80 20.48 -4.84
CA LEU A 83 -5.85 19.04 -5.15
C LEU A 83 -6.80 18.73 -6.31
N VAL A 84 -6.58 17.59 -6.96
CA VAL A 84 -7.39 17.16 -8.11
C VAL A 84 -8.78 16.65 -7.75
N GLU A 85 -8.98 16.24 -6.49
CA GLU A 85 -10.26 15.73 -5.99
C GLU A 85 -10.53 16.26 -4.57
N ALA A 86 -11.57 17.07 -4.46
CA ALA A 86 -11.97 17.69 -3.20
C ALA A 86 -12.88 16.80 -2.35
N ASP A 87 -13.38 15.69 -2.90
CA ASP A 87 -14.19 14.72 -2.16
C ASP A 87 -13.39 13.46 -1.84
N ILE A 88 -12.95 13.32 -0.58
CA ILE A 88 -12.15 12.16 -0.13
C ILE A 88 -12.84 10.82 -0.43
N LEU A 89 -14.18 10.78 -0.42
CA LEU A 89 -14.94 9.56 -0.71
C LEU A 89 -14.91 9.14 -2.18
N ARG A 90 -14.49 10.04 -3.09
CA ARG A 90 -14.21 9.69 -4.50
C ARG A 90 -12.82 9.09 -4.68
N LEU A 91 -11.91 9.33 -3.73
CA LEU A 91 -10.59 8.71 -3.69
C LEU A 91 -10.64 7.34 -2.99
N SER A 92 -11.32 7.28 -1.84
CA SER A 92 -11.51 6.05 -1.06
C SER A 92 -12.65 6.22 -0.08
N ASP A 93 -13.44 5.16 0.13
CA ASP A 93 -14.50 5.11 1.15
C ASP A 93 -14.03 4.50 2.48
N GLY A 94 -12.75 4.17 2.60
CA GLY A 94 -12.14 3.60 3.80
C GLY A 94 -12.44 2.11 4.07
N GLN A 95 -13.34 1.45 3.33
CA GLN A 95 -13.71 0.06 3.62
C GLN A 95 -12.56 -0.92 3.40
N PHE A 96 -11.76 -0.70 2.35
CA PHE A 96 -10.59 -1.52 2.08
C PHE A 96 -9.51 -1.37 3.18
N ALA A 97 -9.33 -0.16 3.71
CA ALA A 97 -8.44 0.06 4.85
C ALA A 97 -8.94 -0.68 6.09
N ASP A 98 -10.25 -0.63 6.40
CA ASP A 98 -10.84 -1.40 7.50
C ASP A 98 -10.59 -2.91 7.35
N PHE A 99 -10.69 -3.44 6.13
CA PHE A 99 -10.39 -4.85 5.85
C PHE A 99 -8.91 -5.19 6.13
N VAL A 100 -7.96 -4.40 5.62
CA VAL A 100 -6.51 -4.65 5.77
C VAL A 100 -6.05 -4.47 7.22
N PHE A 101 -6.44 -3.37 7.88
CA PHE A 101 -6.06 -3.10 9.27
C PHE A 101 -6.83 -3.96 10.27
N GLY A 102 -7.91 -4.61 9.84
CA GLY A 102 -8.72 -5.53 10.64
C GLY A 102 -8.09 -6.91 10.87
N TRP A 103 -7.06 -7.29 10.10
CA TRP A 103 -6.42 -8.59 10.24
C TRP A 103 -5.79 -8.80 11.63
N GLN A 104 -6.22 -9.86 12.30
CA GLN A 104 -5.70 -10.32 13.60
C GLN A 104 -4.77 -11.54 13.47
N TYR A 105 -4.35 -11.82 12.24
CA TYR A 105 -3.44 -12.91 11.88
C TYR A 105 -2.46 -12.40 10.82
N ASP A 106 -1.36 -13.13 10.64
CA ASP A 106 -0.33 -12.79 9.64
C ASP A 106 -0.84 -13.12 8.22
N MET A 107 -0.64 -12.20 7.28
CA MET A 107 -1.11 -12.31 5.90
C MET A 107 0.04 -12.07 4.92
N PHE A 108 0.62 -13.15 4.39
CA PHE A 108 1.68 -13.07 3.40
C PHE A 108 1.67 -14.29 2.47
N GLY A 109 2.23 -14.14 1.26
CA GLY A 109 2.39 -15.21 0.28
C GLY A 109 3.83 -15.72 0.18
N ASP A 110 4.01 -17.00 -0.16
CA ASP A 110 5.33 -17.51 -0.54
C ASP A 110 5.68 -17.04 -1.96
N GLY A 111 6.63 -16.11 -2.07
CA GLY A 111 7.20 -15.65 -3.34
C GLY A 111 8.34 -16.51 -3.88
N SER A 112 8.75 -17.58 -3.18
CA SER A 112 9.93 -18.38 -3.53
C SER A 112 9.83 -19.05 -4.90
N LYS A 113 8.62 -19.45 -5.32
CA LYS A 113 8.38 -20.10 -6.61
C LYS A 113 8.74 -19.18 -7.77
N LEU A 114 8.26 -17.93 -7.74
CA LEU A 114 8.53 -16.92 -8.75
C LEU A 114 10.04 -16.63 -8.88
N ARG A 115 10.72 -16.52 -7.73
CA ARG A 115 12.17 -16.28 -7.67
C ARG A 115 12.99 -17.42 -8.24
N ARG A 116 12.63 -18.67 -7.91
CA ARG A 116 13.28 -19.87 -8.46
C ARG A 116 13.01 -20.06 -9.95
N ALA A 117 11.87 -19.58 -10.44
CA ALA A 117 11.53 -19.64 -11.86
C ALA A 117 12.29 -18.59 -12.70
N GLY A 118 12.89 -17.57 -12.07
CA GLY A 118 13.83 -16.64 -12.71
C GLY A 118 13.52 -15.15 -12.54
N PHE A 119 12.38 -14.79 -11.93
CA PHE A 119 12.07 -13.38 -11.64
C PHE A 119 12.62 -12.97 -10.27
N GLN A 120 13.75 -12.26 -10.27
CA GLN A 120 14.52 -11.96 -9.05
C GLN A 120 14.35 -10.52 -8.54
N ARG A 121 13.53 -9.70 -9.20
CA ARG A 121 13.29 -8.31 -8.78
C ARG A 121 12.65 -8.28 -7.39
N MET A 122 13.01 -7.26 -6.62
CA MET A 122 12.52 -6.97 -5.29
C MET A 122 12.31 -5.46 -5.19
N GLN A 123 11.39 -5.06 -4.32
CA GLN A 123 11.13 -3.67 -4.01
C GLN A 123 11.12 -3.53 -2.49
N ALA A 124 11.88 -2.59 -1.92
CA ALA A 124 11.76 -2.29 -0.49
C ALA A 124 10.39 -1.64 -0.24
N THR A 125 9.61 -2.18 0.70
CA THR A 125 8.22 -1.76 0.90
C THR A 125 8.10 -0.34 1.44
N ASP A 126 9.02 0.11 2.29
CA ASP A 126 9.05 1.50 2.75
C ASP A 126 9.36 2.47 1.61
N GLU A 127 10.37 2.18 0.78
CA GLU A 127 10.67 2.97 -0.42
C GLU A 127 9.49 3.01 -1.40
N MET A 128 8.77 1.89 -1.57
CA MET A 128 7.53 1.83 -2.37
C MET A 128 6.50 2.84 -1.86
N PHE A 129 6.20 2.83 -0.56
CA PHE A 129 5.25 3.78 0.03
C PHE A 129 5.70 5.23 -0.16
N PHE A 130 6.97 5.55 0.08
CA PHE A 130 7.48 6.91 -0.06
C PHE A 130 7.49 7.41 -1.51
N SER A 131 7.84 6.53 -2.45
CA SER A 131 7.74 6.81 -3.88
C SER A 131 6.28 7.06 -4.27
N LEU A 132 5.36 6.18 -3.86
CA LEU A 132 3.93 6.32 -4.14
C LEU A 132 3.38 7.62 -3.58
N PHE A 133 3.68 7.98 -2.33
CA PHE A 133 3.21 9.24 -1.75
C PHE A 133 3.79 10.46 -2.48
N SER A 134 5.06 10.39 -2.90
CA SER A 134 5.68 11.45 -3.71
C SER A 134 4.97 11.60 -5.06
N GLN A 135 4.65 10.50 -5.72
CA GLN A 135 3.88 10.51 -6.97
C GLN A 135 2.48 11.08 -6.78
N LEU A 136 1.77 10.70 -5.71
CA LEU A 136 0.45 11.23 -5.36
C LEU A 136 0.51 12.74 -5.06
N ARG A 137 1.56 13.24 -4.40
CA ARG A 137 1.81 14.68 -4.20
C ARG A 137 2.05 15.40 -5.52
N THR A 138 2.92 14.87 -6.37
CA THR A 138 3.17 15.44 -7.71
C THR A 138 1.91 15.48 -8.57
N ALA A 139 1.07 14.44 -8.48
CA ALA A 139 -0.24 14.39 -9.14
C ALA A 139 -1.32 15.24 -8.44
N ARG A 140 -0.99 15.87 -7.31
CA ARG A 140 -1.91 16.67 -6.48
C ARG A 140 -3.14 15.88 -6.00
N VAL A 141 -2.99 14.58 -5.77
CA VAL A 141 -4.03 13.73 -5.16
C VAL A 141 -4.04 13.91 -3.64
N ILE A 142 -2.85 14.09 -3.05
CA ILE A 142 -2.65 14.46 -1.65
C ILE A 142 -1.83 15.76 -1.58
N PRO A 143 -1.89 16.51 -0.46
CA PRO A 143 -1.06 17.72 -0.27
C PRO A 143 0.44 17.44 -0.23
#